data_AF-A0A0B8PTC5-F1
#
_entry.id   AF-A0A0B8PTC5-F1
#
_cell.length_a   1.000
_cell.length_b   1.000
_cell.length_c   1.000
_cell.angle_alpha   90.00
_cell.angle_beta   90.00
_cell.angle_gamma   90.00
#
_symmetry.space_group_name_H-M   'P 1'
#
loop_
_entity.id
_entity.type
_entity.pdbx_description
1 polymer ?
#
loop_
_entity_poly.entity_id
_entity_poly.type
_entity_poly.pdbx_seq_one_letter_code
_entity_poly.pdbx_strand_id
1 'polypeptide(L)' 'MFRFILKRVFEAIPTMLVLITVSFFLMRFAPGNPFSSERPLPPQVQANIELNTAR' A
#
# COMPACT_ATOMS: atom_id res chain seq x y z
N MET A 1 4.53 20.32 -30.34
CA MET A 1 3.73 19.45 -29.44
C MET A 1 4.56 18.68 -28.41
N PHE A 2 5.71 18.07 -28.75
CA PHE A 2 6.48 17.21 -27.83
C PHE A 2 6.84 17.84 -26.47
N ARG A 3 7.24 19.13 -26.45
CA ARG A 3 7.54 19.87 -25.22
C ARG A 3 6.34 20.05 -24.28
N PHE A 4 5.12 20.09 -24.82
CA PHE A 4 3.90 20.18 -24.03
C PHE A 4 3.55 18.83 -23.38
N ILE A 5 3.80 17.73 -24.10
CA ILE A 5 3.61 16.37 -23.58
C ILE A 5 4.59 16.11 -22.43
N LEU A 6 5.88 16.45 -22.59
CA LEU A 6 6.83 16.30 -21.48
C LEU A 6 6.42 17.12 -20.27
N LYS A 7 5.95 18.36 -20.44
CA LYS A 7 5.44 19.16 -19.32
C LYS A 7 4.29 18.47 -18.58
N ARG A 8 3.28 17.95 -19.29
CA ARG A 8 2.18 17.20 -18.64
C ARG A 8 2.67 15.96 -17.90
N VAL A 9 3.65 15.22 -18.45
CA VAL A 9 4.20 14.03 -17.79
C VAL A 9 4.97 14.42 -16.53
N PHE A 10 5.79 15.47 -16.59
CA PHE A 10 6.51 15.97 -15.41
C PHE A 10 5.59 16.54 -14.34
N GLU A 11 4.45 17.13 -14.70
CA GLU A 11 3.41 17.59 -13.77
C GLU A 11 2.56 16.42 -13.21
N ALA A 12 2.47 15.30 -13.93
CA ALA A 12 1.77 14.09 -13.47
C ALA A 12 2.54 13.33 -12.38
N ILE A 13 3.88 13.39 -12.39
CA ILE A 13 4.72 12.73 -11.39
C ILE A 13 4.44 13.24 -9.96
N PRO A 14 4.47 14.56 -9.66
CA PRO A 14 4.22 15.05 -8.31
C PRO A 14 2.77 14.79 -7.87
N THR A 15 1.79 14.85 -8.78
CA THR A 15 0.40 14.53 -8.44
C THR A 15 0.23 13.05 -8.07
N MET A 16 0.83 12.13 -8.82
CA MET A 16 0.84 10.71 -8.46
C MET A 16 1.56 10.45 -7.13
N LEU A 17 2.70 11.11 -6.87
CA LEU A 17 3.41 11.00 -5.60
C LEU A 17 2.56 11.46 -4.41
N VAL A 18 1.85 12.58 -4.56
CA VAL A 18 0.92 13.08 -3.53
C VAL A 18 -0.19 12.06 -3.28
N LEU A 19 -0.82 11.54 -4.34
CA LEU A 19 -1.87 10.53 -4.21
C LEU A 19 -1.36 9.26 -3.51
N ILE A 20 -0.21 8.72 -3.91
CA ILE A 20 0.39 7.54 -3.28
C ILE A 20 0.68 7.82 -1.81
N THR A 21 1.25 8.98 -1.51
CA THR A 21 1.56 9.38 -0.12
C THR A 21 0.28 9.44 0.70
N VAL A 22 -0.75 10.12 0.20
CA VAL A 22 -2.05 10.21 0.89
C VAL A 22 -2.69 8.84 1.06
N SER A 23 -2.76 8.03 0.01
CA SER A 23 -3.29 6.66 0.09
C SER A 23 -2.51 5.78 1.07
N PHE A 24 -1.18 5.88 1.08
CA PHE A 24 -0.33 5.14 2.01
C PHE A 24 -0.56 5.57 3.46
N PHE A 25 -0.65 6.88 3.72
CA PHE A 25 -0.98 7.38 5.04
C PHE A 25 -2.37 6.91 5.47
N LEU A 26 -3.38 6.96 4.60
CA LEU A 26 -4.71 6.46 4.90
C LEU A 26 -4.70 4.95 5.22
N MET A 27 -3.96 4.14 4.47
CA MET A 27 -3.79 2.70 4.75
C MET A 27 -3.04 2.45 6.06
N ARG A 28 -2.06 3.30 6.40
CA ARG A 28 -1.28 3.18 7.66
C ARG A 28 -2.08 3.64 8.88
N PHE A 29 -2.93 4.65 8.71
CA PHE A 29 -3.81 5.17 9.76
C PHE A 29 -5.03 4.29 9.97
N ALA A 30 -5.44 3.50 8.98
CA ALA A 30 -6.44 2.47 9.19
C ALA A 30 -5.92 1.51 10.30
N PRO A 31 -6.54 1.47 11.49
CA PRO A 31 -6.06 0.70 12.64
C PRO A 31 -6.34 -0.80 12.48
N GLY A 32 -6.36 -1.30 11.25
CA GLY A 32 -6.56 -2.69 10.88
C GLY A 32 -5.33 -3.17 10.14
N ASN A 33 -4.64 -4.15 10.71
CA ASN A 33 -3.69 -4.95 9.97
C ASN A 33 -4.40 -5.48 8.69
N PRO A 34 -3.76 -5.49 7.51
CA PRO A 34 -4.38 -5.97 6.27
C PRO A 34 -4.89 -7.41 6.34
N PHE A 35 -4.50 -8.18 7.38
CA PHE A 35 -5.01 -9.52 7.68
C PHE A 35 -6.13 -9.54 8.74
N SER A 36 -6.59 -8.39 9.25
CA SER A 36 -7.67 -8.28 10.23
C SER A 36 -9.06 -8.18 9.60
N SER A 37 -9.15 -7.82 8.32
CA SER A 37 -10.41 -7.38 7.70
C SER A 37 -11.24 -8.47 7.00
N GLU A 38 -10.71 -9.67 6.75
CA GLU A 38 -11.41 -10.62 5.86
C GLU A 38 -11.65 -12.04 6.38
N ARG A 39 -11.08 -12.46 7.51
CA ARG A 39 -11.47 -13.72 8.19
C ARG A 39 -10.73 -13.84 9.51
N PRO A 40 -11.35 -14.29 10.61
CA PRO A 40 -10.58 -14.85 11.72
C PRO A 40 -9.74 -15.99 11.15
N LEU A 41 -8.44 -15.75 10.94
CA LEU A 41 -7.55 -16.80 10.45
C LEU A 41 -7.58 -17.94 11.47
N PRO A 42 -7.85 -19.18 11.05
CA PRO A 42 -7.75 -20.34 11.93
C PRO A 42 -6.38 -20.31 12.63
N PRO A 43 -6.30 -20.61 13.94
CA PRO A 43 -5.07 -20.48 14.73
C PRO A 43 -3.87 -21.24 14.12
N GLN A 44 -4.15 -22.29 13.35
CA GLN A 44 -3.14 -23.06 12.61
C GLN A 44 -2.42 -22.27 11.52
N VAL A 45 -3.09 -21.31 10.86
CA VAL A 45 -2.50 -20.52 9.77
C VAL A 45 -1.65 -19.37 10.33
N GLN A 46 -2.06 -18.79 11.47
CA GLN A 46 -1.29 -17.74 12.16
C GLN A 46 0.08 -18.26 12.62
N ALA A 47 0.10 -19.44 13.26
CA ALA A 47 1.34 -20.09 13.70
C ALA A 47 2.29 -20.40 12.53
N ASN A 48 1.76 -20.79 11.37
CA ASN A 48 2.58 -21.07 10.19
C ASN A 48 3.20 -19.81 9.56
N ILE A 49 2.52 -18.67 9.64
CA ILE A 49 3.05 -17.38 9.17
C ILE A 49 4.16 -16.89 10.11
N GLU A 50 3.96 -17.01 11.43
CA GLU A 50 4.97 -16.66 12.43
C GLU A 50 6.22 -17.56 12.32
N LEU A 51 6.03 -18.88 12.17
CA LEU A 51 7.12 -19.84 12.04
C LEU A 51 7.94 -19.66 10.75
N ASN A 52 7.32 -19.33 9.62
CA ASN A 52 8.06 -19.10 8.36
C ASN A 52 8.71 -17.72 8.29
N THR A 53 8.29 -16.76 9.11
CA THR A 53 8.94 -15.43 9.17
C THR A 53 10.21 -15.46 10.04
N ALA A 54 10.36 -16.46 10.90
CA ALA A 54 11.49 -16.64 11.82
C ALA A 54 12.59 -17.60 11.31
N ARG A 55 12.50 -18.05 10.05
CA ARG A 55 13.49 -18.89 9.36
C ARG A 55 14.31 -18.07 8.37
#